data_AF-A0A7C3CXF5-F1
#
_entry.id   AF-A0A7C3CXF5-F1
#
_cell.length_a   1.000
_cell.length_b   1.000
_cell.length_c   1.000
_cell.angle_alpha   90.00
_cell.angle_beta   90.00
_cell.angle_gamma   90.00
#
_symmetry.space_group_name_H-M   'P 1'
#
loop_
_entity.id
_entity.type
_entity.pdbx_description
1 polymer ?
#
loop_
_entity_poly.entity_id
_entity_poly.type
_entity_poly.pdbx_seq_one_letter_code
_entity_poly.pdbx_strand_id
1 'polypeptide(L)'
;MFDRFCPEWFEEWFRRKFPPEAEPYAPLYVAERLRVDKNVVYRALLCGELEGIKPSPGRWVIPREALRRWLLERYSLNLPED
;
A
#
# COMPACT_ATOMS: atom_id res chain seq x y z
N MET A 1 -0.97 -19.30 8.06
CA MET A 1 -1.11 -19.59 6.62
C MET A 1 -2.33 -18.84 6.14
N PHE A 2 -2.17 -17.57 5.75
CA PHE A 2 -3.27 -16.74 5.23
C PHE A 2 -3.01 -16.53 3.74
N ASP A 3 -3.27 -17.57 2.95
CA ASP A 3 -3.51 -17.46 1.52
C ASP A 3 -4.92 -16.84 1.34
N ARG A 4 -5.09 -15.59 1.81
CA ARG A 4 -6.31 -14.82 1.60
C ARG A 4 -6.30 -14.37 0.14
N PHE A 5 -7.17 -14.97 -0.66
CA PHE A 5 -7.67 -14.54 -1.97
C PHE A 5 -7.00 -13.25 -2.48
N CYS A 6 -5.86 -13.40 -3.16
CA CYS A 6 -5.34 -12.35 -4.01
C CYS A 6 -6.12 -12.42 -5.33
N PRO A 7 -6.95 -11.42 -5.67
CA PRO A 7 -7.66 -11.45 -6.95
C PRO A 7 -6.66 -11.55 -8.10
N GLU A 8 -7.01 -12.28 -9.16
CA GLU A 8 -6.11 -12.47 -10.32
C GLU A 8 -5.74 -11.11 -10.96
N TRP A 9 -6.67 -10.15 -10.94
CA TRP A 9 -6.42 -8.80 -11.44
C TRP A 9 -5.50 -7.95 -10.54
N PHE A 10 -5.38 -8.29 -9.25
CA PHE A 10 -4.71 -7.44 -8.27
C PHE A 10 -3.21 -7.34 -8.56
N GLU A 11 -2.55 -8.46 -8.86
CA GLU A 11 -1.10 -8.45 -9.12
C GLU A 11 -0.73 -7.64 -10.35
N GLU A 12 -1.48 -7.79 -11.43
CA GLU A 12 -1.25 -7.01 -12.65
C GLU A 12 -1.53 -5.52 -12.41
N TRP A 13 -2.65 -5.21 -11.76
CA TRP A 13 -2.99 -3.85 -11.37
C TRP A 13 -1.89 -3.24 -10.47
N PHE A 14 -1.42 -3.99 -9.48
CA PHE A 14 -0.41 -3.53 -8.52
C PHE A 14 0.93 -3.29 -9.20
N ARG A 15 1.39 -4.20 -10.07
CA ARG A 15 2.61 -4.02 -10.88
C ARG A 15 2.53 -2.79 -11.79
N ARG A 16 1.39 -2.55 -12.44
CA ARG A 16 1.21 -1.38 -13.32
C ARG A 16 1.15 -0.07 -12.55
N LYS A 17 0.45 -0.08 -11.41
CA LYS A 17 0.20 1.12 -10.61
C LYS A 17 1.42 1.50 -9.77
N PHE A 18 2.10 0.50 -9.24
CA PHE A 18 3.31 0.59 -8.45
C PHE A 18 4.41 -0.22 -9.16
N PRO A 19 5.19 0.39 -10.06
CA PRO A 19 6.37 -0.25 -10.65
C PRO A 19 7.47 -0.51 -9.60
N PRO A 20 8.22 -1.62 -9.68
CA PRO A 20 9.32 -1.92 -8.76
C PRO A 20 10.47 -0.92 -8.86
N GLU A 21 10.66 -0.25 -10.01
CA GLU A 21 11.73 0.73 -10.23
C GLU A 21 11.55 2.01 -9.38
N ALA A 22 10.35 2.23 -8.85
CA ALA A 22 10.04 3.35 -7.95
C ALA A 22 10.10 2.98 -6.46
N GLU A 23 10.54 1.76 -6.12
CA GLU A 23 10.73 1.32 -4.74
C GLU A 23 12.00 1.92 -4.12
N PRO A 24 12.00 2.31 -2.82
CA PRO A 24 10.88 2.32 -1.89
C PRO A 24 9.97 3.54 -2.06
N TYR A 25 8.66 3.36 -1.87
CA TYR A 25 7.67 4.37 -2.21
C TYR A 25 7.56 5.47 -1.16
N ALA A 26 7.52 6.73 -1.58
CA ALA A 26 7.15 7.82 -0.68
C ALA A 26 5.63 7.78 -0.37
N PRO A 27 5.19 8.18 0.84
CA PRO A 27 3.76 8.23 1.17
C PRO A 27 2.93 9.07 0.20
N LEU A 28 3.49 10.21 -0.27
CA LEU A 28 2.84 11.06 -1.26
C LEU A 28 2.67 10.35 -2.60
N TYR A 29 3.69 9.64 -3.08
CA TYR A 29 3.61 8.84 -4.30
C TYR A 29 2.50 7.78 -4.20
N VAL A 30 2.38 7.13 -3.04
CA VAL A 30 1.30 6.15 -2.80
C VAL A 30 -0.07 6.83 -2.83
N ALA A 31 -0.22 7.96 -2.15
CA ALA A 31 -1.48 8.71 -2.10
C ALA A 31 -1.94 9.17 -3.50
N GLU A 32 -1.02 9.72 -4.29
CA GLU A 32 -1.26 10.16 -5.68
C GLU A 32 -1.72 9.00 -6.56
N ARG A 33 -1.03 7.86 -6.50
CA ARG A 33 -1.41 6.67 -7.27
C ARG A 33 -2.78 6.17 -6.85
N LEU A 34 -3.04 6.08 -5.55
CA LEU A 34 -4.34 5.64 -5.02
C LEU A 34 -5.46 6.67 -5.22
N ARG A 35 -5.14 7.92 -5.57
CA ARG A 35 -6.07 9.06 -5.63
C ARG A 35 -6.81 9.26 -4.31
N VAL A 36 -6.09 9.16 -3.20
CA VAL A 36 -6.61 9.37 -1.84
C VAL A 36 -5.88 10.55 -1.18
N ASP A 37 -6.48 11.10 -0.12
CA ASP A 37 -5.80 12.11 0.68
C ASP A 37 -4.51 11.54 1.30
N LYS A 38 -3.41 12.31 1.27
CA LYS A 38 -2.12 11.92 1.84
C LYS A 38 -2.23 11.48 3.31
N ASN A 39 -3.14 12.09 4.07
CA ASN A 39 -3.36 11.76 5.48
C ASN A 39 -3.84 10.33 5.68
N VAL A 40 -4.49 9.71 4.69
CA VAL A 40 -4.87 8.29 4.75
C VAL A 40 -3.62 7.41 4.85
N VAL A 41 -2.61 7.68 4.01
CA VAL A 41 -1.35 6.91 3.98
C VAL A 41 -0.52 7.21 5.23
N TYR A 42 -0.40 8.48 5.62
CA TYR A 42 0.34 8.86 6.83
C TYR A 42 -0.32 8.30 8.10
N ARG A 43 -1.66 8.29 8.19
CA ARG A 43 -2.36 7.66 9.31
C ARG A 43 -2.11 6.17 9.35
N ALA A 44 -2.17 5.47 8.22
CA ALA A 44 -1.88 4.04 8.19
C ALA A 44 -0.45 3.73 8.68
N LEU A 45 0.54 4.56 8.31
CA LEU A 45 1.91 4.46 8.81
C LEU A 45 2.00 4.73 10.33
N LEU A 46 1.34 5.77 10.81
CA LEU A 46 1.39 6.17 12.22
C LEU A 46 0.63 5.20 13.14
N CYS A 47 -0.44 4.58 12.65
CA CYS A 47 -1.23 3.58 13.36
C CYS A 47 -0.64 2.16 13.26
N GLY A 48 0.40 1.96 12.44
CA GLY A 48 1.00 0.63 12.22
C GLY A 48 0.18 -0.29 11.31
N GLU A 49 -0.86 0.22 10.64
CA GLU A 49 -1.63 -0.52 9.64
C GLU A 49 -0.84 -0.73 8.34
N LEU A 50 0.04 0.21 8.01
CA LEU A 50 0.95 0.13 6.88
C LEU A 50 2.38 0.10 7.41
N GLU A 51 3.11 -0.99 7.14
CA GLU A 51 4.52 -1.08 7.48
C GLU A 51 5.33 -0.08 6.62
N GLY A 52 6.23 0.65 7.28
CA GLY A 52 7.11 1.62 6.62
C GLY A 52 8.44 1.75 7.35
N ILE A 53 9.44 2.23 6.63
CA ILE A 53 10.79 2.50 7.17
C ILE A 53 10.94 4.02 7.29
N LYS A 54 11.52 4.46 8.41
CA LYS A 54 11.81 5.87 8.68
C LYS A 54 13.33 6.10 8.61
N PRO A 55 13.92 6.28 7.40
CA PRO A 55 15.37 6.43 7.26
C PRO A 55 15.91 7.70 7.90
N SER A 56 15.08 8.74 8.05
CA SER A 56 15.45 9.98 8.72
C SER A 56 14.23 10.65 9.35
N PRO A 57 14.42 11.61 10.29
CA PRO A 57 13.30 12.37 10.86
C PRO A 57 12.46 13.02 9.76
N GLY A 58 11.13 12.83 9.82
CA GLY A 58 10.19 13.40 8.85
C GLY A 58 10.10 12.67 7.50
N ARG A 59 10.98 11.69 7.20
CA ARG A 59 10.95 10.94 5.95
C ARG A 59 10.49 9.50 6.21
N TRP A 60 9.40 9.12 5.55
CA TRP A 60 8.92 7.74 5.49
C TRP A 60 9.14 7.19 4.09
N VAL A 61 9.42 5.90 4.02
CA VAL A 61 9.41 5.12 2.79
C VAL A 61 8.64 3.82 3.04
N ILE A 62 7.93 3.34 2.03
CA ILE A 62 7.04 2.19 2.10
C ILE A 62 7.63 1.10 1.19
N PRO A 63 8.08 -0.03 1.76
CA PRO A 63 8.50 -1.18 0.97
C PRO A 63 7.35 -1.71 0.11
N ARG A 64 7.67 -2.27 -1.04
CA ARG A 64 6.68 -2.79 -1.97
C ARG A 64 5.81 -3.87 -1.35
N GLU A 65 6.42 -4.83 -0.68
CA GLU A 65 5.71 -5.94 -0.04
C GLU A 65 4.77 -5.46 1.07
N ALA A 66 5.18 -4.44 1.84
CA ALA A 66 4.33 -3.83 2.85
C ALA A 66 3.09 -3.18 2.22
N LEU A 67 3.29 -2.39 1.15
CA LEU A 67 2.19 -1.77 0.44
C LEU A 67 1.24 -2.80 -0.17
N ARG A 68 1.80 -3.86 -0.76
CA ARG A 68 1.05 -4.96 -1.36
C ARG A 68 0.12 -5.62 -0.34
N ARG A 69 0.66 -6.00 0.83
CA ARG A 69 -0.11 -6.61 1.92
C ARG A 69 -1.22 -5.68 2.42
N TRP A 70 -0.89 -4.42 2.69
CA TRP A 70 -1.86 -3.45 3.16
C TRP A 70 -3.02 -3.23 2.18
N LEU A 71 -2.75 -3.17 0.87
CA LEU A 71 -3.79 -3.03 -0.14
C LEU A 71 -4.65 -4.29 -0.29
N LEU A 72 -4.04 -5.48 -0.19
CA LEU A 72 -4.79 -6.74 -0.19
C LEU A 72 -5.72 -6.84 1.02
N GLU A 73 -5.22 -6.52 2.22
CA GLU A 73 -6.02 -6.52 3.44
C GLU A 73 -7.18 -5.54 3.35
N ARG A 74 -6.93 -4.31 2.87
CA ARG A 74 -7.99 -3.32 2.65
C ARG A 74 -9.00 -3.76 1.60
N TYR A 75 -8.59 -4.44 0.54
CA TYR A 75 -9.52 -4.98 -0.45
C TYR A 75 -10.37 -6.10 0.14
N SER A 76 -9.77 -7.05 0.85
CA SER A 76 -10.52 -8.12 1.53
C SER A 76 -11.54 -7.59 2.54
N LEU A 77 -11.28 -6.42 3.14
CA LEU A 77 -12.21 -5.75 4.06
C LEU A 77 -13.30 -4.91 3.36
N ASN A 78 -13.10 -4.55 2.09
CA ASN A 78 -14.06 -3.75 1.30
C ASN A 78 -14.61 -4.54 0.11
N LEU A 79 -14.71 -5.87 0.23
CA LEU A 79 -15.37 -6.67 -0.80
C LEU A 79 -16.77 -6.08 -1.05
N PRO A 80 -17.14 -5.72 -2.29
CA PRO A 80 -18.54 -5.59 -2.60
C PRO A 80 -19.16 -6.96 -2.32
N GLU A 81 -20.11 -7.01 -1.40
CA GLU A 81 -21.08 -8.11 -1.38
C GLU A 81 -21.71 -8.11 -2.78
N ASP A 82 -21.46 -9.18 -3.55
CA ASP A 82 -22.16 -9.44 -4.81
C ASP A 82 -23.67 -9.61 -4.53
#